data_AF-A0A2E7IT44-F1
#
_entry.id   AF-A0A2E7IT44-F1
#
_cell.length_a   1.000
_cell.length_b   1.000
_cell.length_c   1.000
_cell.angle_alpha   90.00
_cell.angle_beta   90.00
_cell.angle_gamma   90.00
#
_symmetry.space_group_name_H-M   'P 1'
#
loop_
_entity.id
_entity.type
_entity.pdbx_description
1 polymer ?
#
loop_
_entity_poly.entity_id
_entity_poly.type
_entity_poly.pdbx_seq_one_letter_code
_entity_poly.pdbx_strand_id
1 'polypeptide(L)' 'MKAAELKEKSVEELDGQLLKLLEEQFKLRIQKSTGQLAQTHLLKQARRDIARVKTVLRQKAGN' A
#
# COMPACT_ATOMS: atom_id res chain seq x y z
N MET A 1 -7.46 -1.68 2.88
CA MET A 1 -7.10 -2.81 3.78
C MET A 1 -7.52 -2.52 5.23
N LYS A 2 -7.98 -3.54 5.98
CA LYS A 2 -8.18 -3.46 7.44
C LYS A 2 -6.85 -3.77 8.15
N ALA A 3 -6.56 -3.04 9.22
CA ALA A 3 -5.30 -3.18 9.95
C ALA A 3 -5.15 -4.53 10.67
N ALA A 4 -6.27 -5.22 10.98
CA ALA A 4 -6.28 -6.53 11.62
C ALA A 4 -5.62 -7.60 10.73
N GLU A 5 -6.02 -7.68 9.47
CA GLU A 5 -5.49 -8.65 8.48
C GLU A 5 -4.00 -8.43 8.14
N LEU A 6 -3.49 -7.21 8.38
CA LEU A 6 -2.08 -6.90 8.18
C LEU A 6 -1.22 -7.31 9.38
N LYS A 7 -1.79 -7.36 10.59
CA LYS A 7 -1.04 -7.77 11.80
C LYS A 7 -0.77 -9.27 11.84
N GLU A 8 -1.66 -10.07 11.27
CA GLU A 8 -1.54 -11.53 11.23
C GLU A 8 -0.45 -12.03 10.27
N LYS A 9 -0.11 -11.25 9.23
CA LYS A 9 0.86 -11.62 8.18
C LYS A 9 2.31 -11.51 8.64
N SER A 10 3.20 -12.37 8.14
CA SER A 10 4.63 -12.31 8.46
C SER A 10 5.29 -11.02 7.94
N VAL A 11 6.45 -10.65 8.48
CA VAL A 11 7.24 -9.48 8.04
C VAL A 11 7.59 -9.59 6.55
N GLU A 12 7.99 -10.76 6.10
CA GLU A 12 8.32 -11.05 4.69
C GLU A 12 7.11 -10.89 3.76
N GLU A 13 5.94 -11.34 4.22
CA GLU A 13 4.68 -11.19 3.47
C GLU A 13 4.26 -9.72 3.38
N LEU A 14 4.49 -8.95 4.44
CA LEU A 14 4.23 -7.51 4.48
C LEU A 14 5.15 -6.75 3.51
N ASP A 15 6.41 -7.11 3.40
CA ASP A 15 7.34 -6.55 2.42
C ASP A 15 6.94 -6.92 0.97
N GLY A 16 6.53 -8.17 0.74
CA GLY A 16 5.97 -8.59 -0.55
C GLY A 16 4.70 -7.82 -0.91
N GLN A 17 3.82 -7.55 0.06
CA GLN A 17 2.64 -6.71 -0.15
C GLN A 17 2.99 -5.24 -0.39
N LEU A 18 4.01 -4.71 0.30
CA LEU A 18 4.49 -3.36 0.11
C LEU A 18 4.95 -3.14 -1.33
N LEU A 19 5.74 -4.08 -1.89
CA LEU A 19 6.18 -4.02 -3.28
C LEU A 19 5.02 -4.01 -4.27
N LYS A 20 4.03 -4.89 -4.07
CA LYS A 20 2.82 -4.93 -4.91
C LYS A 20 2.05 -3.60 -4.87
N LEU A 21 1.86 -3.04 -3.69
CA LEU A 21 1.17 -1.76 -3.52
C LEU A 21 1.93 -0.58 -4.14
N LEU A 22 3.26 -0.62 -4.11
CA LEU A 22 4.11 0.39 -4.76
C LEU A 22 4.00 0.31 -6.29
N GLU A 23 3.99 -0.89 -6.85
CA GLU A 23 3.80 -1.09 -8.29
C GLU A 23 2.42 -0.61 -8.74
N GLU A 24 1.38 -0.92 -7.97
CA GLU A 24 0.01 -0.45 -8.22
C GLU A 24 -0.08 1.08 -8.13
N GLN A 25 0.55 1.68 -7.11
CA GLN A 25 0.65 3.13 -7.00
C GLN A 25 1.35 3.75 -8.22
N PHE A 26 2.41 3.13 -8.73
CA PHE A 26 3.14 3.59 -9.91
C PHE A 26 2.25 3.56 -11.16
N LYS A 27 1.53 2.44 -11.38
CA LYS A 27 0.54 2.30 -12.46
C LYS A 27 -0.54 3.38 -12.38
N LEU A 28 -1.11 3.61 -11.19
CA LEU A 28 -2.11 4.67 -10.98
C LEU A 28 -1.54 6.07 -11.23
N ARG A 29 -0.26 6.31 -10.93
CA ARG A 29 0.41 7.59 -11.20
C ARG A 29 0.59 7.83 -12.70
N ILE A 30 0.95 6.79 -13.45
CA ILE A 30 1.05 6.83 -14.91
C ILE A 30 -0.33 7.12 -15.51
N GLN A 31 -1.36 6.36 -15.12
CA GLN A 31 -2.74 6.57 -15.56
C GLN A 31 -3.26 7.99 -15.25
N LYS A 32 -2.86 8.55 -14.10
CA LYS A 32 -3.17 9.93 -13.75
C LYS A 32 -2.48 10.91 -14.71
N SER A 33 -1.21 10.66 -15.02
CA SER A 33 -0.41 11.51 -15.91
C SER A 33 -0.90 11.46 -17.36
N THR A 34 -1.44 10.31 -17.80
CA THR A 34 -2.01 10.15 -19.15
C THR A 34 -3.44 10.66 -19.26
N GLY A 35 -4.04 11.13 -18.16
CA GLY A 35 -5.42 11.64 -18.13
C GLY A 35 -6.50 10.56 -18.21
N GLN A 36 -6.14 9.27 -18.19
CA GLN A 36 -7.06 8.14 -18.32
C GLN A 36 -7.57 7.61 -16.97
N LEU A 37 -7.19 8.25 -15.87
CA LEU A 37 -7.56 7.78 -14.54
C LEU A 37 -9.04 8.08 -14.22
N ALA A 38 -9.89 7.07 -14.37
CA ALA A 38 -11.31 7.16 -14.05
C ALA A 38 -11.58 7.36 -12.54
N GLN A 39 -10.73 6.83 -11.66
CA GLN A 39 -10.96 6.83 -10.21
C GLN A 39 -9.79 7.42 -9.42
N THR A 40 -9.87 8.73 -9.17
CA THR A 40 -8.83 9.50 -8.43
C THR A 40 -8.70 9.10 -6.96
N HIS A 41 -9.76 8.56 -6.36
CA HIS A 41 -9.75 8.12 -4.96
C HIS A 41 -8.84 6.92 -4.71
N LEU A 42 -8.57 6.10 -5.74
CA LEU A 42 -7.66 4.95 -5.65
C LEU A 42 -6.22 5.37 -5.32
N LEU A 43 -5.74 6.52 -5.81
CA LEU A 43 -4.42 7.03 -5.39
C LEU A 43 -4.35 7.30 -3.89
N LYS A 44 -5.42 7.88 -3.31
CA LYS A 44 -5.49 8.16 -1.87
C LYS A 44 -5.58 6.87 -1.08
N GLN A 45 -6.30 5.88 -1.59
CA GLN A 45 -6.40 4.55 -0.97
C GLN A 45 -5.06 3.82 -0.97
N ALA A 46 -4.39 3.72 -2.13
CA ALA A 46 -3.08 3.09 -2.25
C ALA A 46 -2.04 3.75 -1.32
N ARG A 47 -2.01 5.09 -1.23
CA ARG A 47 -1.16 5.80 -0.27
C ARG A 47 -1.43 5.43 1.18
N ARG A 48 -2.71 5.30 1.56
CA ARG A 48 -3.12 4.92 2.92
C ARG A 48 -2.79 3.47 3.22
N ASP A 49 -2.96 2.57 2.25
CA ASP A 49 -2.63 1.15 2.42
C ASP A 49 -1.12 0.95 2.57
N ILE A 50 -0.28 1.63 1.77
CA ILE A 50 1.19 1.66 1.98
C ILE A 50 1.55 2.16 3.37
N ALA A 51 0.93 3.25 3.83
CA ALA A 51 1.20 3.79 5.16
C ALA A 51 0.85 2.78 6.26
N ARG A 52 -0.29 2.08 6.16
CA ARG A 52 -0.70 1.04 7.12
C ARG A 52 0.30 -0.12 7.17
N VAL A 53 0.75 -0.60 6.02
CA VAL A 53 1.76 -1.68 5.95
C VAL A 53 3.05 -1.24 6.64
N LYS A 54 3.55 -0.03 6.34
CA LYS A 54 4.73 0.52 7.01
C LYS A 54 4.55 0.68 8.52
N THR A 55 3.36 1.09 8.97
CA THR A 55 3.05 1.19 10.40
C THR A 55 3.08 -0.19 11.07
N VAL A 56 2.51 -1.23 10.45
CA VAL A 56 2.53 -2.59 11.01
C VAL A 56 3.95 -3.16 11.03
N LEU A 57 4.73 -2.96 9.97
CA LEU A 57 6.15 -3.32 9.94
C LEU A 57 6.90 -2.67 11.11
N ARG A 58 6.67 -1.37 11.37
CA ARG A 58 7.28 -0.67 12.50
C ARG A 58 6.81 -1.21 13.86
N GLN A 59 5.51 -1.50 14.00
CA GLN A 59 4.95 -2.13 15.21
C GLN A 59 5.57 -3.50 15.49
N LYS A 60 5.85 -4.30 14.45
CA LYS A 60 6.54 -5.59 14.58
C LYS A 60 8.03 -5.45 14.88
N ALA A 61 8.67 -4.39 14.39
CA ALA A 61 10.07 -4.09 14.66
C ALA A 61 10.33 -3.57 16.09
N GLY A 62 9.28 -3.34 16.90
CA GLY A 62 9.42 -3.03 18.32
C GLY A 62 9.90 -1.61 18.65
N ASN A 63 9.60 -0.62 17.81
CA ASN A 63 9.88 0.80 18.06
C ASN A 63 8.62 1.67 18.05
#